data_AF-A0A923F5Q9-F1
#
_entry.id   AF-A0A923F5Q9-F1
#
_cell.length_a   1.000
_cell.length_b   1.000
_cell.length_c   1.000
_cell.angle_alpha   90.00
_cell.angle_beta   90.00
_cell.angle_gamma   90.00
#
_symmetry.space_group_name_H-M   'P 1'
#
loop_
_entity.id
_entity.type
_entity.pdbx_description
1 polymer ?
#
loop_
_entity_poly.entity_id
_entity_poly.type
_entity_poly.pdbx_seq_one_letter_code
_entity_poly.pdbx_strand_id
1 'polypeptide(L)' 'MSNKLREDITAYMCKQSMSVGGWFCAWWFRHHIDHGALGTRAIRKELERMEKARLVRSDHSQMNNTKWQLTEVTP' A
#
# COMPACT_ATOMS: atom_id res chain seq x y z
N MET A 1 -12.12 -8.96 8.11
CA MET A 1 -11.64 -7.56 8.03
C MET A 1 -10.45 -7.37 7.09
N SER A 2 -9.51 -8.33 6.93
CA SER A 2 -8.32 -8.14 6.07
C SER A 2 -8.64 -7.94 4.59
N ASN A 3 -9.69 -8.59 4.05
CA ASN A 3 -10.02 -8.48 2.63
C ASN A 3 -10.45 -7.06 2.23
N LYS A 4 -11.27 -6.38 3.04
CA LYS A 4 -11.71 -5.00 2.75
C LYS A 4 -10.56 -3.99 2.82
N LEU A 5 -9.67 -4.11 3.82
CA LEU A 5 -8.50 -3.23 3.90
C LEU A 5 -7.56 -3.44 2.71
N ARG A 6 -7.37 -4.69 2.28
CA ARG A 6 -6.57 -5.01 1.09
C ARG A 6 -7.20 -4.40 -0.17
N GLU A 7 -8.50 -4.60 -0.37
CA GLU A 7 -9.24 -4.06 -1.51
C GLU A 7 -9.11 -2.53 -1.58
N ASP A 8 -9.28 -1.84 -0.45
CA ASP A 8 -9.09 -0.40 -0.35
C ASP A 8 -7.67 0.06 -0.72
N ILE A 9 -6.66 -0.61 -0.18
CA ILE A 9 -5.24 -0.31 -0.47
C ILE A 9 -4.99 -0.51 -1.97
N THR A 10 -5.41 -1.64 -2.55
CA THR A 10 -5.24 -1.93 -3.97
C THR A 10 -5.98 -0.92 -4.84
N ALA A 11 -7.24 -0.63 -4.55
CA ALA A 11 -8.04 0.34 -5.30
C ALA A 11 -7.43 1.74 -5.26
N TYR A 12 -6.84 2.13 -4.13
CA TYR A 12 -6.10 3.39 -4.02
C TYR A 12 -4.81 3.38 -4.84
N MET A 13 -4.00 2.32 -4.76
CA MET A 13 -2.75 2.23 -5.51
C MET A 13 -2.94 2.15 -7.03
N CYS A 14 -4.09 1.63 -7.50
CA CYS A 14 -4.48 1.67 -8.91
C CYS A 14 -4.67 3.09 -9.46
N LYS A 15 -4.92 4.08 -8.60
CA LYS A 15 -4.97 5.51 -8.97
C LYS A 15 -3.53 6.05 -9.12
N GLN A 16 -2.78 5.52 -10.08
CA GLN A 16 -1.35 5.80 -10.29
C GLN A 16 -1.04 7.29 -10.49
N SER A 17 -2.03 8.09 -10.91
CA SER A 17 -1.91 9.56 -10.99
C SER A 17 -1.65 10.24 -9.63
N MET A 18 -1.83 9.53 -8.52
CA MET A 18 -1.59 10.03 -7.15
C MET A 18 -0.20 9.70 -6.60
N SER A 19 0.70 9.07 -7.38
CA SER A 19 2.08 8.79 -6.95
C SER A 19 3.14 9.10 -8.01
N VAL A 20 4.34 9.46 -7.55
CA VAL A 20 5.50 9.59 -8.42
C VAL A 20 6.04 8.19 -8.73
N GLY A 21 5.87 7.74 -9.97
CA GLY A 21 6.36 6.44 -10.43
C GLY A 21 5.68 5.23 -9.79
N GLY A 22 4.44 5.38 -9.30
CA GLY A 22 3.67 4.28 -8.71
C GLY A 22 3.99 3.95 -7.25
N TRP A 23 4.85 4.74 -6.59
CA TRP A 23 5.30 4.50 -5.21
C TRP A 23 4.51 5.29 -4.17
N PHE A 24 4.02 4.59 -3.14
CA PHE A 24 3.18 5.16 -2.08
C PHE A 24 3.83 4.98 -0.70
N CYS A 25 3.72 6.01 0.15
CA CYS A 25 4.13 5.90 1.55
C CYS A 25 3.01 5.27 2.39
N ALA A 26 3.34 4.41 3.36
CA ALA A 26 2.34 3.75 4.20
C ALA A 26 1.43 4.74 4.97
N TRP A 27 1.94 5.91 5.32
CA TRP A 27 1.16 6.92 6.04
C TRP A 27 0.13 7.65 5.15
N TRP A 28 0.30 7.68 3.83
CA TRP A 28 -0.67 8.30 2.92
C TRP A 28 -2.02 7.61 2.97
N PHE A 29 -2.03 6.27 2.99
CA PHE A 29 -3.26 5.49 3.05
C PHE A 29 -4.18 5.91 4.22
N ARG A 30 -3.61 6.28 5.36
CA ARG A 30 -4.38 6.75 6.54
C ARG A 30 -5.38 7.86 6.20
N HIS A 31 -5.04 8.73 5.24
CA HIS A 31 -5.82 9.92 4.89
C HIS A 31 -6.65 9.76 3.61
N HIS A 32 -6.48 8.65 2.89
CA HIS A 32 -6.97 8.52 1.52
C HIS A 32 -7.79 7.26 1.24
N ILE A 33 -7.90 6.33 2.21
CA ILE A 33 -8.76 5.15 2.10
C ILE A 33 -9.76 5.12 3.27
N ASP A 34 -10.91 4.49 3.05
CA ASP A 34 -12.00 4.44 4.03
C ASP A 34 -11.54 3.75 5.33
N HIS A 35 -10.73 2.70 5.19
CA HIS A 35 -10.13 2.00 6.32
C HIS A 35 -8.87 2.70 6.90
N GLY A 36 -8.61 3.96 6.51
CA GLY A 36 -7.46 4.74 6.98
C GLY A 36 -7.46 4.98 8.49
N ALA A 37 -8.64 5.02 9.12
CA ALA A 37 -8.82 5.15 10.56
C ALA A 37 -8.25 3.97 11.37
N LEU A 38 -8.00 2.81 10.75
CA LEU A 38 -7.28 1.68 11.39
C LEU A 38 -5.84 2.06 11.77
N GLY A 39 -5.31 3.13 11.18
CA GLY A 39 -4.00 3.69 11.48
C GLY A 39 -2.86 3.02 10.73
N THR A 40 -1.74 3.75 10.66
CA THR A 40 -0.57 3.37 9.85
C THR A 40 0.00 1.99 10.22
N ARG A 41 -0.10 1.56 11.48
CA ARG A 41 0.39 0.24 11.92
C ARG A 41 -0.42 -0.90 11.31
N ALA A 42 -1.74 -0.77 11.24
CA ALA A 42 -2.61 -1.80 10.65
C ALA A 42 -2.41 -1.87 9.13
N ILE A 43 -2.34 -0.70 8.48
CA ILE A 43 -2.03 -0.59 7.05
C ILE A 43 -0.68 -1.22 6.73
N ARG A 44 0.39 -0.91 7.49
CA ARG A 44 1.71 -1.50 7.28
C ARG A 44 1.69 -3.03 7.39
N LYS A 45 1.01 -3.58 8.40
CA LYS A 45 0.87 -5.04 8.54
C LYS A 45 0.15 -5.68 7.35
N GLU A 46 -0.85 -5.03 6.77
CA GLU A 46 -1.51 -5.56 5.58
C GLU A 46 -0.63 -5.42 4.33
N LEU A 47 0.12 -4.33 4.17
CA LEU A 47 1.11 -4.18 3.10
C LEU A 47 2.20 -5.26 3.17
N GLU A 48 2.73 -5.57 4.36
CA GLU A 48 3.67 -6.68 4.58
C GLU A 48 3.06 -8.05 4.21
N ARG A 49 1.76 -8.25 4.47
CA ARG A 49 1.05 -9.47 4.04
C ARG A 49 0.86 -9.52 2.52
N MET A 50 0.52 -8.39 1.90
CA MET A 50 0.38 -8.26 0.45
C MET A 50 1.73 -8.51 -0.25
N GLU A 51 2.84 -8.05 0.32
CA GLU A 51 4.18 -8.32 -0.18
C GLU A 51 4.55 -9.80 -0.10
N LYS A 52 4.26 -10.47 1.03
CA LYS A 52 4.41 -11.93 1.14
C LYS A 52 3.57 -12.68 0.09
N ALA A 53 2.42 -12.13 -0.29
CA ALA A 53 1.56 -12.64 -1.36
C ALA A 53 1.96 -12.16 -2.77
N ARG A 54 3.08 -11.44 -2.92
CA ARG A 54 3.62 -10.87 -4.18
C ARG A 54 2.70 -9.86 -4.89
N LEU A 55 1.71 -9.30 -4.18
CA LEU A 55 0.78 -8.30 -4.73
C LEU A 55 1.38 -6.89 -4.76
N VAL A 56 2.32 -6.62 -3.87
CA VAL A 56 3.07 -5.35 -3.82
C VAL A 56 4.56 -5.65 -3.65
N ARG A 57 5.39 -4.66 -3.98
CA ARG A 57 6.81 -4.61 -3.66
C ARG A 57 7.12 -3.43 -2.74
N SER A 58 8.09 -3.61 -1.85
CA SER A 58 8.61 -2.56 -0.99
C SER A 58 9.93 -1.98 -1.52
N ASP A 59 10.14 -0.70 -1.25
CA ASP A 59 11.44 -0.02 -1.36
C ASP A 59 11.82 0.53 0.02
N HIS A 60 12.96 0.04 0.52
CA HIS A 60 13.53 0.36 1.83
C HIS A 60 14.73 1.32 1.73
N SER A 61 14.96 1.96 0.59
CA SER A 61 16.05 2.93 0.38
C SER A 61 16.04 4.10 1.37
N GLN A 62 14.87 4.44 1.93
CA GLN A 62 14.74 5.44 2.98
C GLN A 62 14.57 4.78 4.34
N MET A 63 15.47 5.09 5.29
CA MET A 63 15.50 4.47 6.62
C MET A 63 14.21 4.70 7.44
N ASN A 64 13.53 5.82 7.22
CA ASN A 64 12.32 6.19 7.96
C ASN A 64 11.02 5.94 7.18
N ASN A 65 11.08 5.50 5.91
CA ASN A 65 9.92 5.45 5.05
C ASN A 65 10.03 4.34 4.00
N THR A 66 9.34 3.23 4.24
CA THR A 66 9.14 2.20 3.23
C THR A 66 8.11 2.68 2.21
N LYS A 67 8.52 2.71 0.94
CA LYS A 67 7.61 2.95 -0.18
C LYS A 67 7.05 1.62 -0.68
N TRP A 68 5.83 1.67 -1.18
CA TRP A 68 5.09 0.49 -1.64
C TRP A 68 4.55 0.73 -3.03
N GLN A 69 4.61 -0.28 -3.88
CA GLN A 69 4.06 -0.22 -5.23
C GLN A 69 3.35 -1.53 -5.54
N LEU A 70 2.24 -1.47 -6.29
CA LEU A 70 1.61 -2.69 -6.81
C LEU A 70 2.59 -3.39 -7.73
N THR A 71 2.77 -4.70 -7.53
CA THR A 71 3.45 -5.51 -8.52
C THR A 71 2.60 -5.46 -9.78
N GLU A 72 3.18 -5.13 -10.94
CA GLU A 72 2.45 -5.22 -12.21
C GLU A 72 1.90 -6.65 -12.29
N VAL A 73 0.57 -6.76 -12.39
CA VAL A 73 -0.06 -8.01 -12.75
C VAL A 73 0.31 -8.19 -14.21
N THR A 74 1.43 -8.84 -14.49
CA THR A 74 1.66 -9.39 -15.83
C THR A 74 0.45 -10.30 -16.10
N PRO A 75 -0.33 -10.06 -17.17
CA PRO A 75 -1.43 -10.94 -17.55
C PRO A 75 -0.96 -12.39 -17.72
#